data_AF-A0A9P7YIP2-F1
#
_entry.id   AF-A0A9P7YIP2-F1
#
_cell.length_a   1.000
_cell.length_b   1.000
_cell.length_c   1.000
_cell.angle_alpha   90.00
_cell.angle_beta   90.00
_cell.angle_gamma   90.00
#
_symmetry.space_group_name_H-M   'P 1'
#
loop_
_entity.id
_entity.type
_entity.pdbx_description
1 polymer ?
#
loop_
_entity_poly.entity_id
_entity_poly.type
_entity_poly.pdbx_seq_one_letter_code
_entity_poly.pdbx_strand_id
1 'polypeptide(L)'
;MGGSAFLKHSPTINIPRMPPVVFEVVLQSTLNVLRKHYGHCASSIEAPGKTTFGDVDILVASPYEMSFNPFREASGVTSPTKGSLTPVAENLKAVLQATTYIIQPGNPTVNLAIPWPKDLDGDEEYHTQIDVHHLDTKAQWEWEMFHSAHGDLWNILGSTIRPFGLTANDIGLYLRIEDIEQLDRKKSMIFLTSVPSEVLKLLALDEDVYWKEFGSQEEMFQFATSCRMFWVKENSSEGAEGDVFGEIEGQEGGEKGKKKLKHNDRQRVRKRPIFQAWIEEFIPRLRKEGGHVEAKSTRDKIRAEAFEMFNVGEEYQRRLTEWKLARHRDELWRDIIKGGVPDNDEIDVMFRSAATRMLKAFIMEGEDFDGTISPASKTDKDGFHDIAAVKAFVEANWEKAGKIGMARKTIKSQASMAVKEEKRKKRKAAKKQEIAKNLRDAEEREKENTVEMKVKIIVKETAVAKDGQDETAMFSTPA
;
A
#
# COMPACT_ATOMS: atom_id res chain seq x y z
N MET A 1 -24.83 -6.61 0.91
CA MET A 1 -25.64 -7.68 0.31
C MET A 1 -24.81 -8.25 -0.83
N GLY A 2 -24.34 -9.49 -0.68
CA GLY A 2 -23.61 -10.23 -1.71
C GLY A 2 -24.55 -10.77 -2.82
N GLY A 3 -24.00 -11.50 -3.79
CA GLY A 3 -24.75 -12.09 -4.91
C GLY A 3 -24.93 -11.17 -6.12
N SER A 4 -24.06 -10.16 -6.29
CA SER A 4 -24.20 -9.15 -7.35
C SER A 4 -23.20 -9.28 -8.51
N ALA A 5 -22.34 -10.29 -8.52
CA ALA A 5 -21.23 -10.38 -9.47
C ALA A 5 -21.72 -10.45 -10.93
N PHE A 6 -22.85 -11.11 -11.16
CA PHE A 6 -23.39 -11.36 -12.50
C PHE A 6 -24.50 -10.39 -12.93
N LEU A 7 -24.85 -9.37 -12.13
CA LEU A 7 -25.94 -8.43 -12.47
C LEU A 7 -25.77 -7.71 -13.82
N LYS A 8 -24.52 -7.53 -14.25
CA LYS A 8 -24.18 -6.87 -15.52
C LYS A 8 -23.66 -7.86 -16.58
N HIS A 9 -23.80 -9.16 -16.34
CA HIS A 9 -23.40 -10.19 -17.29
C HIS A 9 -24.31 -10.16 -18.52
N SER A 10 -23.75 -10.46 -19.70
CA SER A 10 -24.49 -10.57 -20.96
C SER A 10 -24.18 -11.93 -21.60
N PRO A 11 -25.17 -12.82 -21.78
CA PRO A 11 -26.60 -12.66 -21.45
C PRO A 11 -26.85 -12.55 -19.94
N THR A 12 -27.97 -11.94 -19.55
CA THR A 12 -28.37 -11.81 -18.14
C THR A 12 -28.49 -13.18 -17.49
N ILE A 13 -27.89 -13.36 -16.32
CA ILE A 13 -28.00 -14.58 -15.51
C ILE A 13 -28.93 -14.28 -14.34
N ASN A 14 -29.98 -15.09 -14.18
CA ASN A 14 -30.93 -14.91 -13.10
C ASN A 14 -30.41 -15.57 -11.82
N ILE A 15 -30.05 -14.75 -10.83
CA ILE A 15 -29.53 -15.20 -9.52
C ILE A 15 -30.45 -14.65 -8.42
N PRO A 16 -31.58 -15.31 -8.14
CA PRO A 16 -32.45 -14.89 -7.05
C PRO A 16 -31.79 -15.16 -5.69
N ARG A 17 -32.34 -14.53 -4.64
CA ARG A 17 -31.90 -14.81 -3.27
C ARG A 17 -32.29 -16.24 -2.89
N MET A 18 -31.34 -17.01 -2.36
CA MET A 18 -31.56 -18.39 -1.94
C MET A 18 -32.29 -18.46 -0.58
N PRO A 19 -33.34 -19.29 -0.44
CA PRO A 19 -33.83 -19.70 0.88
C PRO A 19 -32.82 -20.63 1.58
N PRO A 20 -32.91 -20.82 2.90
CA PRO A 20 -31.92 -21.59 3.67
C PRO A 20 -31.71 -23.02 3.16
N VAL A 21 -32.79 -23.69 2.72
CA VAL A 21 -32.72 -25.07 2.21
C VAL A 21 -31.87 -25.15 0.93
N VAL A 22 -32.02 -24.19 0.03
CA VAL A 22 -31.24 -24.13 -1.22
C VAL A 22 -29.79 -23.79 -0.91
N PHE A 23 -29.56 -22.80 -0.05
CA PHE A 23 -28.22 -22.41 0.38
C PHE A 23 -27.44 -23.61 0.96
N GLU A 24 -28.07 -24.38 1.86
CA GLU A 24 -27.43 -25.54 2.49
C GLU A 24 -27.06 -26.62 1.46
N VAL A 25 -27.97 -26.94 0.54
CA VAL A 25 -27.71 -27.93 -0.52
C VAL A 25 -26.58 -27.49 -1.44
N VAL A 26 -26.56 -26.22 -1.84
CA VAL A 26 -25.51 -25.66 -2.70
C VAL A 26 -24.18 -25.60 -1.97
N LEU A 27 -24.17 -25.18 -0.70
CA LEU A 27 -22.97 -25.15 0.12
C LEU A 27 -22.36 -26.55 0.28
N GLN A 28 -23.14 -27.54 0.71
CA GLN A 28 -22.63 -28.89 0.94
C GLN A 28 -22.16 -29.56 -0.34
N SER A 29 -22.91 -29.44 -1.44
CA SER A 29 -22.50 -29.98 -2.73
C SER A 29 -21.20 -29.36 -3.23
N THR A 30 -21.04 -28.05 -3.08
CA THR A 30 -19.82 -27.34 -3.48
C THR A 30 -18.64 -27.74 -2.61
N LEU A 31 -18.79 -27.79 -1.27
CA LEU A 31 -17.74 -28.23 -0.36
C LEU A 31 -17.30 -29.67 -0.65
N ASN A 32 -18.24 -30.58 -0.94
CA ASN A 32 -17.94 -31.97 -1.26
C ASN A 32 -17.09 -32.13 -2.54
N VAL A 33 -17.27 -31.24 -3.52
CA VAL A 33 -16.42 -31.21 -4.71
C VAL A 33 -15.06 -30.60 -4.38
N LEU A 34 -15.04 -29.41 -3.77
CA LEU A 34 -13.80 -28.66 -3.57
C LEU A 34 -12.83 -29.31 -2.57
N ARG A 35 -13.32 -30.02 -1.54
CA ARG A 35 -12.46 -30.77 -0.60
C ARG A 35 -11.61 -31.86 -1.27
N LYS A 36 -11.94 -32.28 -2.49
CA LYS A 36 -11.12 -33.21 -3.29
C LYS A 36 -9.88 -32.54 -3.90
N HIS A 37 -9.85 -31.21 -3.96
CA HIS A 37 -8.81 -30.42 -4.63
C HIS A 37 -8.00 -29.54 -3.67
N TYR A 38 -8.49 -29.28 -2.45
CA TYR A 38 -7.85 -28.40 -1.47
C TYR A 38 -7.73 -29.08 -0.10
N GLY A 39 -6.60 -28.85 0.58
CA GLY A 39 -6.35 -29.28 1.96
C GLY A 39 -7.18 -28.51 2.99
N HIS A 40 -7.52 -27.26 2.68
CA HIS A 40 -8.40 -26.42 3.51
C HIS A 40 -9.53 -25.87 2.64
N CYS A 41 -10.77 -26.14 3.06
CA CYS A 41 -11.97 -25.76 2.33
C CYS A 41 -13.18 -25.71 3.28
N ALA A 42 -13.70 -24.51 3.52
CA ALA A 42 -14.90 -24.28 4.33
C ALA A 42 -15.57 -22.96 3.96
N SER A 43 -16.81 -22.79 4.42
CA SER A 43 -17.49 -21.50 4.47
C SER A 43 -17.47 -21.00 5.92
N SER A 44 -17.41 -19.69 6.10
CA SER A 44 -17.34 -19.06 7.41
C SER A 44 -18.71 -19.07 8.09
N ILE A 45 -18.72 -19.02 9.42
CA ILE A 45 -19.96 -19.05 10.19
C ILE A 45 -20.81 -17.83 9.84
N GLU A 46 -22.07 -18.10 9.50
CA GLU A 46 -22.99 -17.06 9.03
C GLU A 46 -23.48 -16.14 10.14
N ALA A 47 -23.92 -14.94 9.75
CA ALA A 47 -24.51 -14.02 10.71
C ALA A 47 -25.89 -14.53 11.19
N PRO A 48 -26.22 -14.39 12.49
CA PRO A 48 -27.45 -14.95 13.04
C PRO A 48 -28.70 -14.30 12.43
N GLY A 49 -29.74 -15.11 12.22
CA GLY A 49 -31.06 -14.65 11.75
C GLY A 49 -31.14 -14.33 10.26
N LYS A 50 -30.17 -14.73 9.44
CA LYS A 50 -30.29 -14.66 7.97
C LYS A 50 -31.41 -15.58 7.48
N THR A 51 -32.40 -15.02 6.79
CA THR A 51 -33.52 -15.77 6.18
C THR A 51 -33.37 -15.98 4.69
N THR A 52 -32.44 -15.27 4.03
CA THR A 52 -32.10 -15.47 2.61
C THR A 52 -30.61 -15.18 2.36
N PHE A 53 -30.06 -15.79 1.32
CA PHE A 53 -28.64 -15.73 0.94
C PHE A 53 -28.48 -15.23 -0.50
N GLY A 54 -27.39 -14.53 -0.81
CA GLY A 54 -27.15 -13.99 -2.17
C GLY A 54 -26.14 -14.80 -2.96
N ASP A 55 -25.23 -15.39 -2.22
CA ASP A 55 -24.04 -16.06 -2.65
C ASP A 55 -23.66 -17.12 -1.61
N VAL A 56 -22.79 -18.03 -2.02
CA VAL A 56 -22.09 -18.98 -1.16
C VAL A 56 -20.60 -18.63 -1.20
N ASP A 57 -20.08 -18.10 -0.11
CA ASP A 57 -18.67 -17.78 0.06
C ASP A 57 -17.90 -19.03 0.55
N ILE A 58 -16.86 -19.44 -0.18
CA ILE A 58 -15.99 -20.56 0.20
C ILE A 58 -14.54 -20.10 0.20
N LEU A 59 -13.87 -20.31 1.32
CA LEU A 59 -12.45 -20.08 1.50
C LEU A 59 -11.67 -21.36 1.22
N VAL A 60 -10.67 -21.29 0.36
CA VAL A 60 -9.80 -22.43 0.02
C VAL A 60 -8.31 -22.11 0.16
N ALA A 61 -7.52 -23.08 0.62
CA ALA A 61 -6.07 -23.00 0.66
C ALA A 61 -5.42 -24.38 0.48
N SER A 62 -4.12 -24.38 0.23
CA SER A 62 -3.31 -25.60 0.06
C SER A 62 -3.87 -26.55 -1.01
N PRO A 63 -3.92 -26.13 -2.29
CA PRO A 63 -4.38 -26.98 -3.37
C PRO A 63 -3.48 -28.22 -3.54
N TYR A 64 -4.08 -29.39 -3.74
CA TYR A 64 -3.34 -30.64 -3.98
C TYR A 64 -2.68 -30.67 -5.37
N GLU A 65 -3.32 -30.03 -6.34
CA GLU A 65 -2.84 -29.96 -7.71
C GLU A 65 -2.55 -28.50 -8.12
N MET A 66 -1.53 -28.33 -8.96
CA MET A 66 -1.11 -26.99 -9.40
C MET A 66 -2.10 -26.31 -10.35
N SER A 67 -2.96 -27.09 -10.98
CA SER A 67 -4.11 -26.64 -11.79
C SER A 67 -5.12 -25.80 -11.00
N PHE A 68 -5.09 -25.89 -9.66
CA PHE A 68 -5.96 -25.14 -8.74
C PHE A 68 -5.19 -24.08 -7.91
N ASN A 69 -3.92 -23.81 -8.22
CA ASN A 69 -3.10 -22.87 -7.48
C ASN A 69 -2.93 -21.52 -8.23
N PRO A 70 -3.62 -20.45 -7.81
CA PRO A 70 -3.52 -19.15 -8.49
C PRO A 70 -2.27 -18.34 -8.12
N PHE A 71 -1.47 -18.81 -7.16
CA PHE A 71 -0.26 -18.14 -6.65
C PHE A 71 1.03 -18.59 -7.36
N ARG A 72 0.92 -19.40 -8.41
CA ARG A 72 2.07 -19.79 -9.25
C ARG A 72 2.21 -18.88 -10.47
N GLU A 73 3.20 -17.98 -10.45
CA GLU A 73 4.37 -18.00 -11.35
C GLU A 73 5.34 -16.82 -11.12
N ALA A 74 6.64 -17.16 -11.09
CA ALA A 74 7.85 -16.37 -11.38
C ALA A 74 7.93 -14.89 -10.93
N SER A 75 8.55 -14.64 -9.75
CA SER A 75 9.31 -13.42 -9.34
C SER A 75 9.06 -12.94 -7.89
N GLY A 76 8.53 -13.80 -7.01
CA GLY A 76 8.26 -13.38 -5.62
C GLY A 76 7.06 -12.45 -5.49
N VAL A 77 6.15 -12.47 -6.47
CA VAL A 77 4.89 -11.73 -6.43
C VAL A 77 3.87 -12.53 -5.62
N THR A 78 3.41 -11.96 -4.52
CA THR A 78 2.48 -12.57 -3.54
C THR A 78 1.00 -12.37 -3.90
N SER A 79 0.68 -12.02 -5.15
CA SER A 79 -0.69 -11.67 -5.56
C SER A 79 -1.06 -12.34 -6.88
N PRO A 80 -2.26 -12.96 -7.00
CA PRO A 80 -2.69 -13.59 -8.24
C PRO A 80 -2.80 -12.57 -9.37
N THR A 81 -2.28 -12.94 -10.53
CA THR A 81 -2.51 -12.19 -11.76
C THR A 81 -3.73 -12.76 -12.48
N LYS A 82 -4.31 -11.99 -13.41
CA LYS A 82 -5.37 -12.53 -14.27
C LYS A 82 -4.90 -13.78 -15.03
N GLY A 83 -3.62 -13.83 -15.43
CA GLY A 83 -3.04 -14.96 -16.15
C GLY A 83 -2.98 -16.24 -15.31
N SER A 84 -2.62 -16.15 -14.03
CA SER A 84 -2.56 -17.32 -13.14
C SER A 84 -3.94 -17.77 -12.65
N LEU A 85 -4.93 -16.86 -12.60
CA LEU A 85 -6.28 -17.17 -12.12
C LEU A 85 -7.22 -17.76 -13.19
N THR A 86 -7.02 -17.45 -14.49
CA THR A 86 -7.87 -17.99 -15.56
C THR A 86 -7.88 -19.53 -15.62
N PRO A 87 -6.73 -20.24 -15.61
CA PRO A 87 -6.72 -21.70 -15.66
C PRO A 87 -7.41 -22.32 -14.42
N VAL A 88 -7.21 -21.71 -13.24
CA VAL A 88 -7.89 -22.13 -12.01
C VAL A 88 -9.40 -21.96 -12.14
N ALA A 89 -9.87 -20.83 -12.67
CA ALA A 89 -11.29 -20.58 -12.90
C ALA A 89 -11.92 -21.54 -13.91
N GLU A 90 -11.20 -21.92 -14.97
CA GLU A 90 -11.64 -22.93 -15.94
C GLU A 90 -11.79 -24.32 -15.31
N ASN A 91 -10.83 -24.71 -14.46
CA ASN A 91 -10.90 -25.97 -13.73
C ASN A 91 -12.05 -25.98 -12.71
N LEU A 92 -12.21 -24.90 -11.95
CA LEU A 92 -13.34 -24.73 -11.02
C LEU A 92 -14.68 -24.78 -11.74
N LYS A 93 -14.79 -24.10 -12.90
CA LYS A 93 -15.99 -24.15 -13.74
C LYS A 93 -16.32 -25.58 -14.15
N ALA A 94 -15.33 -26.35 -14.57
CA ALA A 94 -15.53 -27.74 -15.01
C ALA A 94 -15.98 -28.65 -13.86
N VAL A 95 -15.27 -28.63 -12.71
CA VAL A 95 -15.57 -29.55 -11.60
C VAL A 95 -16.87 -29.21 -10.87
N LEU A 96 -17.21 -27.93 -10.79
CA LEU A 96 -18.46 -27.47 -10.18
C LEU A 96 -19.63 -27.41 -11.18
N GLN A 97 -19.40 -27.73 -12.45
CA GLN A 97 -20.40 -27.66 -13.51
C GLN A 97 -21.04 -26.26 -13.65
N ALA A 98 -20.24 -25.22 -13.41
CA ALA A 98 -20.69 -23.84 -13.51
C ALA A 98 -20.93 -23.45 -14.98
N THR A 99 -21.98 -22.66 -15.22
CA THR A 99 -22.29 -22.15 -16.57
C THR A 99 -21.24 -21.14 -17.03
N THR A 100 -20.78 -20.27 -16.12
CA THR A 100 -19.79 -19.23 -16.39
C THR A 100 -19.05 -18.84 -15.11
N TYR A 101 -18.01 -18.02 -15.25
CA TYR A 101 -17.25 -17.45 -14.15
C TYR A 101 -16.87 -15.98 -14.42
N ILE A 102 -16.58 -15.23 -13.35
CA ILE A 102 -16.00 -13.89 -13.38
C ILE A 102 -14.75 -13.88 -12.49
N ILE A 103 -13.65 -13.36 -13.05
CA ILE A 103 -12.40 -13.09 -12.33
C ILE A 103 -12.02 -11.62 -12.45
N GLN A 104 -11.37 -11.08 -11.42
CA GLN A 104 -10.87 -9.70 -11.40
C GLN A 104 -9.36 -9.69 -11.16
N PRO A 105 -8.56 -8.91 -11.91
CA PRO A 105 -7.13 -8.80 -11.67
C PRO A 105 -6.83 -8.37 -10.24
N GLY A 106 -5.92 -9.09 -9.55
CA GLY A 106 -5.52 -8.80 -8.17
C GLY A 106 -6.52 -9.23 -7.09
N ASN A 107 -7.65 -9.83 -7.46
CA ASN A 107 -8.59 -10.44 -6.53
C ASN A 107 -8.47 -11.98 -6.62
N PRO A 108 -8.09 -12.68 -5.55
CA PRO A 108 -8.00 -14.15 -5.53
C PRO A 108 -9.37 -14.87 -5.55
N THR A 109 -10.49 -14.16 -5.63
CA THR A 109 -11.83 -14.75 -5.75
C THR A 109 -12.21 -15.06 -7.18
N VAL A 110 -12.67 -16.30 -7.41
CA VAL A 110 -13.39 -16.71 -8.61
C VAL A 110 -14.88 -16.73 -8.30
N ASN A 111 -15.67 -15.93 -9.01
CA ASN A 111 -17.13 -15.91 -8.86
C ASN A 111 -17.69 -16.85 -9.92
N LEU A 112 -18.52 -17.82 -9.55
CA LEU A 112 -19.09 -18.84 -10.43
C LEU A 112 -20.61 -18.75 -10.42
N ALA A 113 -21.23 -18.95 -11.58
CA ALA A 113 -22.67 -19.09 -11.70
C ALA A 113 -23.02 -20.58 -11.90
N ILE A 114 -23.66 -21.19 -10.92
CA ILE A 114 -24.00 -22.62 -10.93
C ILE A 114 -25.50 -22.79 -11.04
N PRO A 115 -26.02 -23.72 -11.87
CA PRO A 115 -27.45 -23.96 -11.97
C PRO A 115 -28.09 -24.26 -10.61
N TRP A 116 -29.29 -23.74 -10.41
CA TRP A 116 -30.09 -24.01 -9.21
C TRP A 116 -30.41 -25.50 -9.09
N PRO A 117 -30.46 -26.07 -7.86
CA PRO A 117 -30.82 -27.47 -7.68
C PRO A 117 -32.24 -27.75 -8.18
N LYS A 118 -32.36 -28.60 -9.21
CA LYS A 118 -33.63 -28.92 -9.89
C LYS A 118 -34.69 -29.53 -8.96
N ASP A 119 -34.25 -30.19 -7.90
CA ASP A 119 -35.14 -30.86 -6.95
C ASP A 119 -35.83 -29.90 -5.96
N LEU A 120 -35.46 -28.61 -5.96
CA LEU A 120 -35.90 -27.65 -4.93
C LEU A 120 -36.84 -26.55 -5.42
N ASP A 121 -36.82 -26.18 -6.70
CA ASP A 121 -37.75 -25.17 -7.25
C ASP A 121 -37.85 -25.27 -8.78
N GLY A 122 -38.98 -25.82 -9.28
CA GLY A 122 -39.56 -25.61 -10.62
C GLY A 122 -38.67 -25.78 -11.88
N ASP A 123 -39.27 -25.53 -13.04
CA ASP A 123 -38.60 -25.58 -14.35
C ASP A 123 -37.90 -24.24 -14.74
N GLU A 124 -37.75 -23.30 -13.80
CA GLU A 124 -37.11 -22.01 -14.09
C GLU A 124 -35.58 -22.13 -14.15
N GLU A 125 -34.96 -21.49 -15.15
CA GLU A 125 -33.50 -21.44 -15.28
C GLU A 125 -32.92 -20.40 -14.31
N TYR A 126 -32.76 -20.80 -13.05
CA TYR A 126 -32.06 -20.04 -12.02
C TYR A 126 -30.61 -20.49 -11.87
N HIS A 127 -29.80 -19.57 -11.39
CA HIS A 127 -28.42 -19.82 -10.98
C HIS A 127 -28.19 -19.35 -9.55
N THR A 128 -27.14 -19.88 -8.95
CA THR A 128 -26.60 -19.47 -7.66
C THR A 128 -25.20 -18.91 -7.88
N GLN A 129 -24.84 -17.88 -7.12
CA GLN A 129 -23.48 -17.34 -7.12
C GLN A 129 -22.65 -18.08 -6.07
N ILE A 130 -21.50 -18.62 -6.48
CA ILE A 130 -20.49 -19.22 -5.59
C ILE A 130 -19.20 -18.43 -5.73
N ASP A 131 -18.68 -17.94 -4.61
CA ASP A 131 -17.46 -17.16 -4.56
C ASP A 131 -16.36 -18.00 -3.91
N VAL A 132 -15.43 -18.51 -4.73
CA VAL A 132 -14.28 -19.29 -4.25
C VAL A 132 -13.09 -18.36 -4.05
N HIS A 133 -12.81 -18.03 -2.79
CA HIS A 133 -11.71 -17.16 -2.38
C HIS A 133 -10.46 -17.97 -2.05
N HIS A 134 -9.38 -17.74 -2.79
CA HIS A 134 -8.13 -18.46 -2.60
C HIS A 134 -7.21 -17.74 -1.61
N LEU A 135 -6.64 -18.49 -0.69
CA LEU A 135 -5.64 -18.02 0.27
C LEU A 135 -4.34 -18.82 0.07
N ASP A 136 -3.21 -18.13 0.18
CA ASP A 136 -1.91 -18.70 -0.18
C ASP A 136 -1.45 -19.73 0.87
N THR A 137 -1.77 -19.46 2.13
CA THR A 137 -1.34 -20.29 3.26
C THR A 137 -2.49 -20.70 4.17
N LYS A 138 -2.31 -21.82 4.87
CA LYS A 138 -3.22 -22.26 5.95
C LYS A 138 -3.44 -21.17 7.01
N ALA A 139 -2.39 -20.44 7.38
CA ALA A 139 -2.49 -19.39 8.41
C ALA A 139 -3.41 -18.23 7.95
N GLN A 140 -3.31 -17.81 6.69
CA GLN A 140 -4.24 -16.82 6.13
C GLN A 140 -5.67 -17.37 6.08
N TRP A 141 -5.83 -18.64 5.73
CA TRP A 141 -7.13 -19.32 5.74
C TRP A 141 -7.78 -19.36 7.12
N GLU A 142 -7.01 -19.74 8.16
CA GLU A 142 -7.50 -19.74 9.54
C GLU A 142 -7.87 -18.33 10.01
N TRP A 143 -7.05 -17.34 9.66
CA TRP A 143 -7.33 -15.94 9.98
C TRP A 143 -8.58 -15.41 9.28
N GLU A 144 -8.78 -15.70 7.99
CA GLU A 144 -9.95 -15.23 7.25
C GLU A 144 -11.24 -15.92 7.71
N MET A 145 -11.19 -17.24 8.00
CA MET A 145 -12.30 -17.97 8.63
C MET A 145 -12.71 -17.34 9.96
N PHE A 146 -11.72 -16.94 10.76
CA PHE A 146 -11.95 -16.23 12.02
C PHE A 146 -12.48 -14.80 11.80
N HIS A 147 -11.87 -14.02 10.93
CA HIS A 147 -12.20 -12.60 10.76
C HIS A 147 -13.53 -12.38 10.04
N SER A 148 -13.98 -13.32 9.22
CA SER A 148 -15.26 -13.26 8.50
C SER A 148 -16.44 -13.94 9.22
N ALA A 149 -16.18 -14.71 10.29
CA ALA A 149 -17.23 -15.37 11.07
C ALA A 149 -18.21 -14.37 11.70
N HIS A 150 -19.48 -14.79 11.77
CA HIS A 150 -20.59 -14.07 12.41
C HIS A 150 -20.92 -12.72 11.77
N GLY A 151 -20.45 -12.49 10.53
CA GLY A 151 -20.72 -11.30 9.74
C GLY A 151 -20.21 -9.99 10.35
N ASP A 152 -21.04 -9.31 11.14
CA ASP A 152 -20.72 -7.98 11.69
C ASP A 152 -20.06 -8.01 13.08
N LEU A 153 -19.87 -9.19 13.68
CA LEU A 153 -19.22 -9.31 14.98
C LEU A 153 -17.85 -8.63 15.01
N TRP A 154 -17.01 -8.81 13.99
CA TRP A 154 -15.71 -8.14 13.92
C TRP A 154 -15.79 -6.62 13.73
N ASN A 155 -16.86 -6.12 13.11
CA ASN A 155 -17.10 -4.68 13.07
C ASN A 155 -17.43 -4.14 14.47
N ILE A 156 -18.19 -4.90 15.26
CA ILE A 156 -18.52 -4.58 16.66
C ILE A 156 -17.25 -4.64 17.52
N LEU A 157 -16.57 -5.79 17.57
CA LEU A 157 -15.32 -5.98 18.32
C LEU A 157 -14.26 -4.98 17.91
N GLY A 158 -14.11 -4.73 16.61
CA GLY A 158 -13.17 -3.75 16.06
C GLY A 158 -13.48 -2.30 16.47
N SER A 159 -14.72 -1.97 16.82
CA SER A 159 -15.07 -0.69 17.44
C SER A 159 -14.76 -0.66 18.93
N THR A 160 -14.96 -1.78 19.64
CA THR A 160 -14.67 -1.97 21.06
C THR A 160 -13.18 -1.87 21.39
N ILE A 161 -12.31 -2.54 20.64
CA ILE A 161 -10.89 -2.68 20.97
C ILE A 161 -10.05 -1.49 20.49
N ARG A 162 -10.62 -0.65 19.60
CA ARG A 162 -9.90 0.44 18.93
C ARG A 162 -9.39 1.51 19.90
N PRO A 163 -10.15 2.00 20.90
CA PRO A 163 -9.64 2.96 21.89
C PRO A 163 -8.43 2.44 22.68
N PHE A 164 -8.30 1.12 22.83
CA PHE A 164 -7.19 0.45 23.51
C PHE A 164 -5.96 0.26 22.63
N GLY A 165 -5.91 0.88 21.45
CA GLY A 165 -4.79 0.77 20.53
C GLY A 165 -4.78 -0.48 19.66
N LEU A 166 -5.81 -1.34 19.70
CA LEU A 166 -5.84 -2.57 18.91
C LEU A 166 -6.56 -2.40 17.58
N THR A 167 -6.13 -3.13 16.55
CA THR A 167 -6.80 -3.24 15.24
C THR A 167 -6.61 -4.62 14.65
N ALA A 168 -7.70 -5.24 14.23
CA ALA A 168 -7.66 -6.38 13.32
C ALA A 168 -7.84 -5.90 11.87
N ASN A 169 -7.15 -6.56 10.93
CA ASN A 169 -7.37 -6.43 9.49
C ASN A 169 -7.39 -7.82 8.85
N ASP A 170 -7.25 -7.89 7.53
CA ASP A 170 -7.16 -9.09 6.69
C ASP A 170 -5.90 -9.95 6.92
N ILE A 171 -4.95 -9.50 7.74
CA ILE A 171 -3.67 -10.20 8.00
C ILE A 171 -3.59 -10.68 9.45
N GLY A 172 -4.06 -9.89 10.41
CA GLY A 172 -3.91 -10.21 11.82
C GLY A 172 -4.36 -9.11 12.76
N LEU A 173 -4.04 -9.29 14.04
CA LEU A 173 -4.20 -8.31 15.10
C LEU A 173 -2.93 -7.48 15.26
N TYR A 174 -3.11 -6.17 15.46
CA TYR A 174 -2.04 -5.21 15.61
C TYR A 174 -2.24 -4.32 16.85
N LEU A 175 -1.14 -3.94 17.47
CA LEU A 175 -1.06 -2.87 18.47
C LEU A 175 -0.59 -1.58 17.81
N ARG A 176 -1.24 -0.46 18.11
CA ARG A 176 -0.90 0.87 17.56
C ARG A 176 -0.12 1.72 18.55
N ILE A 177 0.99 2.27 18.07
CA ILE A 177 1.76 3.30 18.79
C ILE A 177 0.98 4.61 18.77
N GLU A 178 0.59 5.07 19.96
CA GLU A 178 -0.27 6.25 20.16
C GLU A 178 0.32 7.53 19.56
N ASP A 179 1.61 7.80 19.78
CA ASP A 179 2.33 8.97 19.24
C ASP A 179 2.40 9.01 17.70
N ILE A 180 2.08 7.90 17.03
CA ILE A 180 2.19 7.74 15.58
C ILE A 180 0.81 7.65 14.92
N GLU A 181 -0.17 6.99 15.56
CA GLU A 181 -1.40 6.52 14.90
C GLU A 181 -2.26 7.63 14.28
N GLN A 182 -2.18 8.85 14.81
CA GLN A 182 -2.91 10.01 14.27
C GLN A 182 -2.32 10.52 12.95
N LEU A 183 -1.00 10.43 12.80
CA LEU A 183 -0.27 10.99 11.65
C LEU A 183 0.03 9.94 10.59
N ASP A 184 0.39 8.73 11.02
CA ASP A 184 0.68 7.62 10.14
C ASP A 184 0.19 6.30 10.75
N ARG A 185 -1.08 6.01 10.50
CA ARG A 185 -1.73 4.78 10.99
C ARG A 185 -0.93 3.54 10.58
N LYS A 186 -0.39 3.47 9.36
CA LYS A 186 0.32 2.27 8.89
C LYS A 186 1.60 2.05 9.68
N LYS A 187 2.40 3.10 9.88
CA LYS A 187 3.65 3.01 10.68
C LYS A 187 3.39 2.70 12.15
N SER A 188 2.24 3.13 12.68
CA SER A 188 1.89 2.87 14.08
C SER A 188 1.64 1.39 14.40
N MET A 189 1.31 0.56 13.40
CA MET A 189 0.86 -0.82 13.61
C MET A 189 2.03 -1.79 13.82
N ILE A 190 2.13 -2.33 15.02
CA ILE A 190 2.98 -3.47 15.38
C ILE A 190 2.14 -4.74 15.27
N PHE A 191 2.56 -5.70 14.46
CA PHE A 191 1.87 -6.99 14.35
C PHE A 191 1.97 -7.76 15.67
N LEU A 192 0.85 -8.29 16.15
CA LEU A 192 0.79 -9.14 17.35
C LEU A 192 0.71 -10.61 16.95
N THR A 193 -0.36 -10.97 16.26
CA THR A 193 -0.65 -12.37 15.91
C THR A 193 -1.68 -12.47 14.79
N SER A 194 -1.65 -13.58 14.07
CA SER A 194 -2.70 -14.03 13.15
C SER A 194 -3.36 -15.32 13.64
N VAL A 195 -3.12 -15.72 14.90
CA VAL A 195 -3.65 -16.94 15.52
C VAL A 195 -4.96 -16.61 16.25
N PRO A 196 -6.11 -17.16 15.83
CA PRO A 196 -7.42 -16.85 16.41
C PRO A 196 -7.52 -17.02 17.94
N SER A 197 -6.99 -18.12 18.47
CA SER A 197 -7.06 -18.43 19.90
C SER A 197 -6.29 -17.43 20.77
N GLU A 198 -5.15 -16.94 20.29
CA GLU A 198 -4.38 -15.88 20.98
C GLU A 198 -5.14 -14.56 21.00
N VAL A 199 -5.85 -14.22 19.92
CA VAL A 199 -6.72 -13.04 19.87
C VAL A 199 -7.87 -13.18 20.85
N LEU A 200 -8.59 -14.30 20.84
CA LEU A 200 -9.70 -14.56 21.76
C LEU A 200 -9.24 -14.49 23.22
N LYS A 201 -8.09 -15.09 23.53
CA LYS A 201 -7.44 -15.00 24.84
C LYS A 201 -7.14 -13.56 25.25
N LEU A 202 -6.55 -12.75 24.35
CA LEU A 202 -6.27 -11.34 24.63
C LEU A 202 -7.55 -10.52 24.83
N LEU A 203 -8.63 -10.86 24.14
CA LEU A 203 -9.93 -10.19 24.29
C LEU A 203 -10.75 -10.72 25.49
N ALA A 204 -10.29 -11.80 26.11
CA ALA A 204 -11.02 -12.59 27.11
C ALA A 204 -12.40 -13.03 26.61
N LEU A 205 -12.45 -13.49 25.36
CA LEU A 205 -13.63 -14.08 24.74
C LEU A 205 -13.53 -15.60 24.79
N ASP A 206 -14.66 -16.25 25.01
CA ASP A 206 -14.75 -17.71 25.06
C ASP A 206 -14.61 -18.31 23.64
N GLU A 207 -13.62 -19.19 23.46
CA GLU A 207 -13.31 -19.80 22.17
C GLU A 207 -14.33 -20.85 21.74
N ASP A 208 -14.86 -21.64 22.68
CA ASP A 208 -15.84 -22.67 22.39
C ASP A 208 -17.19 -22.06 22.00
N VAL A 209 -17.53 -20.89 22.55
CA VAL A 209 -18.70 -20.12 22.14
C VAL A 209 -18.45 -19.44 20.80
N TYR A 210 -17.25 -18.89 20.56
CA TYR A 210 -16.93 -18.21 19.31
C TYR A 210 -17.10 -19.11 18.08
N TRP A 211 -16.71 -20.38 18.16
CA TRP A 211 -16.78 -21.31 17.03
C TRP A 211 -18.14 -21.98 16.83
N LYS A 212 -19.20 -21.51 17.51
CA LYS A 212 -20.58 -21.98 17.35
C LYS A 212 -21.45 -20.89 16.75
N GLU A 213 -22.44 -21.30 15.94
CA GLU A 213 -23.48 -20.39 15.47
C GLU A 213 -24.29 -19.82 16.63
N PHE A 214 -24.49 -18.50 16.62
CA PHE A 214 -25.42 -17.84 17.54
C PHE A 214 -26.86 -18.08 17.07
N GLY A 215 -27.76 -18.38 18.00
CA GLY A 215 -29.18 -18.57 17.71
C GLY A 215 -29.90 -17.25 17.38
N SER A 216 -29.34 -16.11 17.81
CA SER A 216 -29.93 -14.79 17.55
C SER A 216 -28.89 -13.66 17.55
N GLN A 217 -29.27 -12.50 17.01
CA GLN A 217 -28.45 -11.28 17.10
C GLN A 217 -28.21 -10.87 18.55
N GLU A 218 -29.20 -11.06 19.43
CA GLU A 218 -29.11 -10.74 20.85
C GLU A 218 -28.01 -11.56 21.53
N GLU A 219 -27.95 -12.86 21.26
CA GLU A 219 -26.93 -13.76 21.82
C GLU A 219 -25.52 -13.35 21.36
N MET A 220 -25.36 -13.04 20.07
CA MET A 220 -24.11 -12.53 19.53
C MET A 220 -23.71 -11.19 20.16
N PHE A 221 -24.67 -10.30 20.42
CA PHE A 221 -24.42 -9.03 21.09
C PHE A 221 -23.98 -9.23 22.54
N GLN A 222 -24.63 -10.12 23.28
CA GLN A 222 -24.22 -10.51 24.64
C GLN A 222 -22.82 -11.13 24.65
N PHE A 223 -22.48 -11.96 23.67
CA PHE A 223 -21.13 -12.46 23.51
C PHE A 223 -20.13 -11.31 23.29
N ALA A 224 -20.45 -10.34 22.43
CA ALA A 224 -19.58 -9.19 22.20
C ALA A 224 -19.36 -8.32 23.45
N THR A 225 -20.35 -8.21 24.36
CA THR A 225 -20.18 -7.48 25.63
C THR A 225 -19.31 -8.21 26.66
N SER A 226 -19.08 -9.51 26.47
CA SER A 226 -18.18 -10.28 27.34
C SER A 226 -16.71 -9.91 27.16
N CYS A 227 -16.35 -9.26 26.04
CA CYS A 227 -15.02 -8.71 25.82
C CYS A 227 -14.60 -7.81 26.98
N ARG A 228 -13.42 -8.05 27.56
CA ARG A 228 -12.95 -7.30 28.74
C ARG A 228 -12.67 -5.81 28.51
N MET A 229 -12.65 -5.39 27.24
CA MET A 229 -12.50 -3.99 26.80
C MET A 229 -13.86 -3.32 26.54
N PHE A 230 -14.96 -4.07 26.62
CA PHE A 230 -16.30 -3.53 26.43
C PHE A 230 -16.79 -2.79 27.67
N TRP A 231 -17.25 -1.57 27.46
CA TRP A 231 -17.98 -0.78 28.44
C TRP A 231 -18.80 0.31 27.72
N VAL A 232 -19.82 0.82 28.40
CA VAL A 232 -20.76 1.82 27.90
C VAL A 232 -20.63 3.08 28.75
N LYS A 233 -20.50 4.23 28.10
CA LYS A 233 -20.39 5.51 28.81
C LYS A 233 -21.74 5.90 29.44
N GLU A 234 -21.70 6.31 30.71
CA GLU A 234 -22.86 6.87 31.41
C GLU A 234 -23.28 8.23 30.83
N ASN A 235 -24.54 8.61 31.05
CA ASN A 235 -25.07 9.92 30.68
C ASN A 235 -24.59 11.01 31.65
N SER A 236 -23.29 11.33 31.66
CA SER A 236 -22.76 12.46 32.44
C SER A 236 -22.30 13.60 31.53
N SER A 237 -23.11 14.66 31.51
CA SER A 237 -22.89 16.03 31.04
C SER A 237 -22.50 16.28 29.57
N GLU A 238 -23.10 17.34 29.02
CA GLU A 238 -22.75 18.00 27.77
C GLU A 238 -21.27 18.43 27.78
N GLY A 239 -20.38 17.53 27.39
CA GLY A 239 -18.97 17.81 27.11
C GLY A 239 -18.77 18.00 25.61
N ALA A 240 -18.08 19.08 25.24
CA ALA A 240 -17.87 19.61 23.90
C ALA A 240 -17.78 18.57 22.76
N GLU A 241 -18.48 18.85 21.65
CA GLU A 241 -18.23 18.23 20.35
C GLU A 241 -16.77 18.51 19.94
N GLY A 242 -15.91 17.50 20.10
CA GLY A 242 -14.53 17.53 19.66
C GLY A 242 -14.02 16.11 19.48
N ASP A 243 -13.29 15.88 18.38
CA ASP A 243 -12.50 14.66 18.15
C ASP A 243 -11.39 14.61 19.22
N VAL A 244 -11.72 14.26 20.47
CA VAL A 244 -10.75 14.11 21.56
C VAL A 244 -10.16 12.70 21.45
N PHE A 245 -9.11 12.60 20.66
CA PHE A 245 -8.26 11.41 20.62
C PHE A 245 -7.31 11.43 21.81
N GLY A 246 -7.40 10.42 22.68
CA GLY A 246 -6.46 10.19 23.79
C GLY A 246 -7.12 9.62 25.04
N GLU A 247 -8.40 9.94 25.27
CA GLU A 247 -9.18 9.32 26.33
C GLU A 247 -9.86 8.05 25.82
N ILE A 248 -9.81 6.99 26.63
CA ILE A 248 -10.61 5.79 26.38
C ILE A 248 -12.06 6.23 26.55
N GLU A 249 -12.78 6.43 25.45
CA GLU A 249 -14.22 6.67 25.47
C GLU A 249 -14.97 5.34 25.33
N GLY A 250 -15.98 5.17 26.17
CA GLY A 250 -16.84 3.99 26.16
C GLY A 250 -17.75 4.00 24.95
N GLN A 251 -18.44 2.88 24.73
CA GLN A 251 -19.38 2.81 23.63
C GLN A 251 -20.54 3.80 23.84
N GLU A 252 -20.69 4.70 22.89
CA GLU A 252 -21.84 5.60 22.83
C GLU A 252 -22.78 5.11 21.72
N GLY A 253 -23.96 4.60 22.10
CA GLY A 253 -25.06 4.29 21.17
C GLY A 253 -26.07 5.43 21.02
N GLY A 254 -27.00 5.27 20.08
CA GLY A 254 -28.06 6.24 19.76
C GLY A 254 -27.56 7.47 18.99
N GLU A 255 -28.37 8.54 18.95
CA GLU A 255 -28.06 9.77 18.18
C GLU A 255 -26.72 10.43 18.58
N LYS A 256 -26.38 10.45 19.87
CA LYS A 256 -25.09 10.96 20.35
C LYS A 256 -23.91 10.11 19.84
N GLY A 257 -24.05 8.80 19.91
CA GLY A 257 -23.10 7.84 19.35
C GLY A 257 -22.83 8.03 17.87
N LYS A 258 -23.90 8.17 17.07
CA LYS A 258 -23.82 8.37 15.61
C LYS A 258 -22.95 9.55 15.22
N LYS A 259 -23.03 10.66 15.96
CA LYS A 259 -22.22 11.87 15.69
C LYS A 259 -20.73 11.64 15.89
N LYS A 260 -20.34 10.78 16.83
CA LYS A 260 -18.94 10.43 17.14
C LYS A 260 -18.38 9.28 16.30
N LEU A 261 -19.22 8.57 15.54
CA LEU A 261 -18.76 7.48 14.68
C LEU A 261 -17.81 7.99 13.59
N LYS A 262 -16.74 7.25 13.32
CA LYS A 262 -15.87 7.52 12.17
C LYS A 262 -16.62 7.30 10.86
N HIS A 263 -16.12 7.89 9.76
CA HIS A 263 -16.74 7.79 8.43
C HIS A 263 -17.13 6.35 8.05
N ASN A 264 -16.23 5.38 8.25
CA ASN A 264 -16.49 3.98 7.93
C ASN A 264 -17.60 3.37 8.81
N ASP A 265 -17.64 3.72 10.09
CA ASP A 265 -18.68 3.23 11.01
C ASP A 265 -20.04 3.85 10.67
N ARG A 266 -20.09 5.13 10.26
CA ARG A 266 -21.32 5.75 9.72
C ARG A 266 -21.81 5.05 8.45
N GLN A 267 -20.90 4.66 7.55
CA GLN A 267 -21.27 3.87 6.37
C GLN A 267 -21.81 2.48 6.75
N ARG A 268 -21.27 1.85 7.80
CA ARG A 268 -21.76 0.56 8.31
C ARG A 268 -23.17 0.68 8.87
N VAL A 269 -23.43 1.64 9.76
CA VAL A 269 -24.79 1.88 10.30
C VAL A 269 -25.82 2.02 9.18
N ARG A 270 -25.47 2.69 8.07
CA ARG A 270 -26.39 2.85 6.93
C ARG A 270 -26.63 1.57 6.12
N LYS A 271 -25.62 0.70 6.00
CA LYS A 271 -25.62 -0.41 5.03
C LYS A 271 -25.76 -1.78 5.67
N ARG A 272 -25.59 -1.89 6.99
CA ARG A 272 -25.40 -3.15 7.70
C ARG A 272 -26.39 -3.25 8.88
N PRO A 273 -27.50 -3.99 8.71
CA PRO A 273 -28.58 -4.03 9.69
C PRO A 273 -28.14 -4.49 11.09
N ILE A 274 -27.25 -5.49 11.19
CA ILE A 274 -26.75 -5.98 12.48
C ILE A 274 -25.94 -4.90 13.20
N PHE A 275 -25.00 -4.27 12.50
CA PHE A 275 -24.23 -3.16 13.08
C PHE A 275 -25.12 -1.95 13.43
N GLN A 276 -26.17 -1.70 12.66
CA GLN A 276 -27.17 -0.68 12.98
C GLN A 276 -27.91 -1.01 14.28
N ALA A 277 -28.45 -2.22 14.42
CA ALA A 277 -29.16 -2.67 15.61
C ALA A 277 -28.27 -2.60 16.88
N TRP A 278 -26.98 -2.93 16.75
CA TRP A 278 -26.00 -2.76 17.82
C TRP A 278 -25.93 -1.31 18.32
N ILE A 279 -25.78 -0.34 17.41
CA ILE A 279 -25.61 1.08 17.75
C ILE A 279 -26.93 1.75 18.18
N GLU A 280 -28.02 1.47 17.48
CA GLU A 280 -29.29 2.19 17.61
C GLU A 280 -30.21 1.61 18.69
N GLU A 281 -30.11 0.31 18.96
CA GLU A 281 -31.05 -0.41 19.83
C GLU A 281 -30.34 -1.04 21.03
N PHE A 282 -29.31 -1.85 20.79
CA PHE A 282 -28.67 -2.66 21.84
C PHE A 282 -27.90 -1.80 22.86
N ILE A 283 -26.93 -0.98 22.43
CA ILE A 283 -26.16 -0.13 23.37
C ILE A 283 -27.08 0.82 24.18
N PRO A 284 -28.05 1.54 23.56
CA PRO A 284 -28.94 2.40 24.34
C PRO A 284 -29.79 1.65 25.36
N ARG A 285 -30.24 0.43 25.04
CA ARG A 285 -30.97 -0.43 25.98
C ARG A 285 -30.06 -0.87 27.13
N LEU A 286 -28.88 -1.41 26.82
CA LEU A 286 -27.90 -1.85 27.82
C LEU A 286 -27.51 -0.71 28.78
N ARG A 287 -27.36 0.52 28.25
CA ARG A 287 -27.11 1.71 29.07
C ARG A 287 -28.23 1.98 30.06
N LYS A 288 -29.50 1.87 29.64
CA LYS A 288 -30.67 2.08 30.51
C LYS A 288 -30.76 1.03 31.62
N GLU A 289 -30.29 -0.18 31.34
CA GLU A 289 -30.22 -1.28 32.29
C GLU A 289 -29.04 -1.17 33.28
N GLY A 290 -28.15 -0.18 33.10
CA GLY A 290 -26.97 0.02 33.95
C GLY A 290 -25.85 -1.01 33.71
N GLY A 291 -25.90 -1.73 32.59
CA GLY A 291 -24.90 -2.75 32.25
C GLY A 291 -23.57 -2.15 31.78
N HIS A 292 -22.46 -2.71 32.25
CA HIS A 292 -21.10 -2.44 31.75
C HIS A 292 -20.66 -0.97 31.79
N VAL A 293 -20.96 -0.24 32.88
CA VAL A 293 -20.69 1.20 33.00
C VAL A 293 -19.21 1.58 33.23
N GLU A 294 -18.37 0.64 33.68
CA GLU A 294 -16.96 0.88 33.99
C GLU A 294 -15.99 0.21 33.00
N ALA A 295 -14.96 0.94 32.61
CA ALA A 295 -13.84 0.39 31.85
C ALA A 295 -12.98 -0.52 32.73
N LYS A 296 -13.02 -1.84 32.46
CA LYS A 296 -12.23 -2.84 33.21
C LYS A 296 -10.75 -2.90 32.84
N SER A 297 -10.35 -2.20 31.78
CA SER A 297 -9.00 -2.21 31.23
C SER A 297 -8.58 -0.79 30.85
N THR A 298 -7.27 -0.57 30.69
CA THR A 298 -6.70 0.66 30.15
C THR A 298 -5.82 0.35 28.94
N ARG A 299 -5.58 1.34 28.08
CA ARG A 299 -4.68 1.21 26.93
C ARG A 299 -3.29 0.77 27.35
N ASP A 300 -2.76 1.35 28.43
CA ASP A 300 -1.45 1.01 28.97
C ASP A 300 -1.38 -0.43 29.48
N LYS A 301 -2.43 -0.91 30.16
CA LYS A 301 -2.53 -2.30 30.61
C LYS A 301 -2.55 -3.26 29.42
N ILE A 302 -3.38 -2.99 28.41
CA ILE A 302 -3.44 -3.82 27.20
C ILE A 302 -2.11 -3.81 26.45
N ARG A 303 -1.42 -2.68 26.38
CA ARG A 303 -0.08 -2.58 25.79
C ARG A 303 0.93 -3.44 26.56
N ALA A 304 0.96 -3.34 27.89
CA ALA A 304 1.89 -4.11 28.72
C ALA A 304 1.66 -5.62 28.57
N GLU A 305 0.41 -6.06 28.60
CA GLU A 305 0.06 -7.47 28.38
C GLU A 305 0.37 -7.93 26.95
N ALA A 306 0.21 -7.07 25.93
CA ALA A 306 0.61 -7.39 24.57
C ALA A 306 2.14 -7.53 24.44
N PHE A 307 2.93 -6.74 25.18
CA PHE A 307 4.38 -6.89 25.23
C PHE A 307 4.77 -8.24 25.84
N GLU A 308 4.11 -8.63 26.92
CA GLU A 308 4.37 -9.91 27.59
C GLU A 308 3.93 -11.11 26.74
N MET A 309 2.73 -11.04 26.15
CA MET A 309 2.14 -12.16 25.40
C MET A 309 2.82 -12.39 24.05
N PHE A 310 3.22 -11.32 23.34
CA PHE A 310 3.69 -11.40 21.96
C PHE A 310 5.16 -11.00 21.79
N ASN A 311 5.85 -10.60 22.87
CA ASN A 311 7.24 -10.16 22.85
C ASN A 311 7.54 -9.01 21.85
N VAL A 312 6.63 -8.04 21.75
CA VAL A 312 6.73 -6.92 20.80
C VAL A 312 7.23 -5.61 21.42
N GLY A 313 7.65 -5.63 22.69
CA GLY A 313 8.04 -4.44 23.45
C GLY A 313 9.26 -3.71 22.86
N GLU A 314 10.31 -4.44 22.48
CA GLU A 314 11.50 -3.86 21.87
C GLU A 314 11.19 -3.19 20.52
N GLU A 315 10.43 -3.88 19.66
CA GLU A 315 10.02 -3.36 18.35
C GLU A 315 9.14 -2.11 18.50
N TYR A 316 8.23 -2.08 19.48
CA TYR A 316 7.42 -0.90 19.78
C TYR A 316 8.31 0.29 20.16
N GLN A 317 9.25 0.10 21.10
CA GLN A 317 10.15 1.17 21.54
C GLN A 317 11.06 1.65 20.42
N ARG A 318 11.63 0.73 19.64
CA ARG A 318 12.47 1.07 18.49
C ARG A 318 11.73 1.97 17.50
N ARG A 319 10.52 1.58 17.08
CA ARG A 319 9.71 2.40 16.14
C ARG A 319 9.30 3.74 16.74
N LEU A 320 8.97 3.77 18.03
CA LEU A 320 8.62 5.00 18.74
C LEU A 320 9.82 5.97 18.76
N THR A 321 11.02 5.49 19.10
CA THR A 321 12.25 6.28 19.11
C THR A 321 12.61 6.77 17.72
N GLU A 322 12.57 5.91 16.69
CA GLU A 322 12.81 6.31 15.30
C GLU A 322 11.86 7.40 14.83
N TRP A 323 10.58 7.30 15.20
CA TRP A 323 9.57 8.31 14.89
C TRP A 323 9.87 9.63 15.59
N LYS A 324 10.13 9.60 16.91
CA LYS A 324 10.48 10.79 17.69
C LYS A 324 11.72 11.47 17.15
N LEU A 325 12.75 10.70 16.80
CA LEU A 325 13.98 11.22 16.21
C LEU A 325 13.74 11.85 14.82
N ALA A 326 12.90 11.24 13.98
CA ALA A 326 12.54 11.81 12.69
C ALA A 326 11.79 13.14 12.84
N ARG A 327 10.82 13.22 13.77
CA ARG A 327 10.10 14.47 14.08
C ARG A 327 11.01 15.53 14.66
N HIS A 328 11.86 15.15 15.60
CA HIS A 328 12.84 16.04 16.19
C HIS A 328 13.77 16.63 15.12
N ARG A 329 14.24 15.82 14.15
CA ARG A 329 15.05 16.33 13.03
C ARG A 329 14.30 17.29 12.11
N ASP A 330 13.01 17.06 11.86
CA ASP A 330 12.19 17.97 11.04
C ASP A 330 11.92 19.30 11.77
N GLU A 331 11.55 19.25 13.05
CA GLU A 331 11.39 20.43 13.93
C GLU A 331 12.70 21.22 14.02
N LEU A 332 13.81 20.53 14.28
CA LEU A 332 15.15 21.12 14.35
C LEU A 332 15.49 21.86 13.06
N TRP A 333 15.18 21.27 11.90
CA TRP A 333 15.45 21.92 10.62
C TRP A 333 14.51 23.10 10.35
N ARG A 334 13.19 22.89 10.45
CA ARG A 334 12.19 23.86 10.00
C ARG A 334 12.00 25.00 10.98
N ASP A 335 11.84 24.67 12.26
CA ASP A 335 11.37 25.62 13.25
C ASP A 335 12.55 26.24 13.99
N ILE A 336 13.61 25.46 14.21
CA ILE A 336 14.78 25.94 14.95
C ILE A 336 15.82 26.57 14.03
N ILE A 337 16.38 25.80 13.09
CA ILE A 337 17.47 26.28 12.23
C ILE A 337 16.96 27.28 11.22
N LYS A 338 15.92 26.93 10.45
CA LYS A 338 15.39 27.82 9.41
C LYS A 338 14.55 28.94 10.01
N GLY A 339 13.73 28.64 11.02
CA GLY A 339 12.93 29.63 11.74
C GLY A 339 13.76 30.64 12.54
N GLY A 340 14.93 30.23 13.04
CA GLY A 340 15.84 31.12 13.78
C GLY A 340 16.63 32.11 12.92
N VAL A 341 16.63 31.97 11.59
CA VAL A 341 17.23 32.96 10.68
C VAL A 341 16.16 33.97 10.25
N PRO A 342 16.33 35.28 10.51
CA PRO A 342 15.27 36.25 10.27
C PRO A 342 14.80 36.24 8.81
N ASP A 343 13.49 36.39 8.62
CA ASP A 343 12.81 36.36 7.32
C ASP A 343 12.10 37.70 7.11
N ASN A 344 12.88 38.73 6.81
CA ASN A 344 12.40 40.08 6.56
C ASN A 344 12.99 40.63 5.25
N ASP A 345 12.37 41.67 4.70
CA ASP A 345 12.76 42.26 3.41
C ASP A 345 14.16 42.88 3.42
N GLU A 346 14.75 43.07 4.60
CA GLU A 346 16.09 43.61 4.80
C GLU A 346 17.20 42.58 4.52
N ILE A 347 16.90 41.28 4.63
CA ILE A 347 17.89 40.22 4.42
C ILE A 347 17.74 39.65 3.01
N ASP A 348 18.84 39.72 2.25
CA ASP A 348 18.92 39.11 0.93
C ASP A 348 18.56 37.60 0.98
N VAL A 349 17.63 37.20 0.10
CA VAL A 349 17.10 35.83 0.04
C VAL A 349 18.22 34.80 -0.20
N MET A 350 19.22 35.15 -1.00
CA MET A 350 20.36 34.26 -1.27
C MET A 350 21.27 34.13 -0.05
N PHE A 351 21.48 35.20 0.70
CA PHE A 351 22.21 35.22 1.96
C PHE A 351 21.51 34.37 3.01
N ARG A 352 20.21 34.56 3.22
CA ARG A 352 19.40 33.73 4.13
C ARG A 352 19.45 32.25 3.74
N SER A 353 19.31 31.95 2.45
CA SER A 353 19.41 30.59 1.92
C SER A 353 20.82 29.99 2.07
N ALA A 354 21.87 30.81 2.12
CA ALA A 354 23.23 30.37 2.38
C ALA A 354 23.44 30.11 3.89
N ALA A 355 22.98 31.01 4.75
CA ALA A 355 23.05 30.87 6.21
C ALA A 355 22.34 29.62 6.69
N THR A 356 21.08 29.42 6.29
CA THR A 356 20.27 28.24 6.67
C THR A 356 20.93 26.91 6.26
N ARG A 357 21.47 26.82 5.04
CA ARG A 357 22.18 25.61 4.58
C ARG A 357 23.46 25.35 5.36
N MET A 358 24.22 26.40 5.67
CA MET A 358 25.45 26.25 6.44
C MET A 358 25.17 25.84 7.88
N LEU A 359 24.20 26.49 8.53
CA LEU A 359 23.75 26.11 9.88
C LEU A 359 23.29 24.65 9.92
N LYS A 360 22.54 24.20 8.90
CA LYS A 360 22.17 22.78 8.78
C LYS A 360 23.39 21.87 8.76
N ALA A 361 24.40 22.18 7.94
CA ALA A 361 25.61 21.37 7.82
C ALA A 361 26.39 21.34 9.15
N PHE A 362 26.54 22.47 9.82
CA PHE A 362 27.27 22.54 11.09
C PHE A 362 26.56 21.83 12.24
N ILE A 363 25.23 21.93 12.31
CA ILE A 363 24.45 21.40 13.44
C ILE A 363 24.07 19.94 13.18
N MET A 364 23.45 19.64 12.04
CA MET A 364 22.87 18.32 11.77
C MET A 364 23.84 17.34 11.09
N GLU A 365 24.83 17.84 10.36
CA GLU A 365 25.79 17.01 9.61
C GLU A 365 27.17 16.98 10.30
N GLY A 366 27.34 17.74 11.39
CA GLY A 366 28.57 17.79 12.18
C GLY A 366 29.76 18.43 11.45
N GLU A 367 29.52 19.28 10.45
CA GLU A 367 30.59 20.01 9.79
C GLU A 367 31.27 21.01 10.74
N ASP A 368 32.58 21.20 10.56
CA ASP A 368 33.35 22.18 11.32
C ASP A 368 32.83 23.62 11.10
N PHE A 369 32.59 24.31 12.21
CA PHE A 369 32.35 25.74 12.25
C PHE A 369 33.61 26.42 12.76
N ASP A 370 34.30 27.14 11.86
CA ASP A 370 35.51 27.90 12.21
C ASP A 370 36.64 27.04 12.82
N GLY A 371 36.80 25.82 12.29
CA GLY A 371 37.83 24.87 12.72
C GLY A 371 37.48 24.05 13.97
N THR A 372 36.24 24.17 14.48
CA THR A 372 35.77 23.36 15.62
C THR A 372 34.36 22.83 15.39
N ILE A 373 34.09 21.64 15.91
CA ILE A 373 32.74 21.07 15.94
C ILE A 373 31.92 21.80 17.01
N SER A 374 30.79 22.38 16.60
CA SER A 374 29.93 23.14 17.51
C SER A 374 29.33 22.24 18.60
N PRO A 375 29.29 22.67 19.88
CA PRO A 375 28.54 21.96 20.92
C PRO A 375 27.07 21.73 20.56
N ALA A 376 26.47 22.59 19.75
CA ALA A 376 25.09 22.46 19.26
C ALA A 376 24.88 21.27 18.31
N SER A 377 25.94 20.68 17.76
CA SER A 377 25.88 19.46 16.93
C SER A 377 25.90 18.17 17.75
N LYS A 378 26.13 18.25 19.07
CA LYS A 378 26.15 17.07 19.92
C LYS A 378 24.74 16.57 20.16
N THR A 379 24.60 15.25 20.12
CA THR A 379 23.37 14.56 20.47
C THR A 379 23.53 13.79 21.78
N ASP A 380 22.42 13.49 22.44
CA ASP A 380 22.38 12.52 23.51
C ASP A 380 22.59 11.07 22.99
N LYS A 381 22.51 10.10 23.91
CA LYS A 381 22.64 8.67 23.61
C LYS A 381 21.58 8.13 22.64
N ASP A 382 20.44 8.81 22.52
CA ASP A 382 19.29 8.42 21.70
C ASP A 382 19.23 9.23 20.38
N GLY A 383 20.20 10.13 20.16
CA GLY A 383 20.36 10.91 18.93
C GLY A 383 19.65 12.28 18.92
N PHE A 384 19.08 12.72 20.03
CA PHE A 384 18.40 14.01 20.13
C PHE A 384 19.38 15.15 20.39
N HIS A 385 19.18 16.28 19.73
CA HIS A 385 19.92 17.51 19.94
C HIS A 385 19.30 18.30 21.09
N ASP A 386 20.13 19.03 21.84
CA ASP A 386 19.65 20.02 22.79
C ASP A 386 19.10 21.24 22.03
N ILE A 387 17.77 21.37 21.99
CA ILE A 387 17.07 22.44 21.29
C ILE A 387 17.49 23.83 21.81
N ALA A 388 17.74 23.98 23.11
CA ALA A 388 18.13 25.27 23.67
C ALA A 388 19.54 25.67 23.22
N ALA A 389 20.48 24.72 23.26
CA ALA A 389 21.83 24.93 22.76
C ALA A 389 21.84 25.26 21.25
N VAL A 390 21.00 24.59 20.47
CA VAL A 390 20.88 24.84 19.02
C VAL A 390 20.30 26.23 18.74
N LYS A 391 19.21 26.63 19.43
CA LYS A 391 18.62 27.98 19.30
C LYS A 391 19.66 29.06 19.57
N ALA A 392 20.34 28.97 20.72
CA ALA A 392 21.37 29.94 21.11
C ALA A 392 22.50 30.02 20.07
N PHE A 393 22.92 28.87 19.51
CA PHE A 393 23.94 28.85 18.46
C PHE A 393 23.46 29.51 17.17
N VAL A 394 22.23 29.23 16.72
CA VAL A 394 21.65 29.82 15.50
C VAL A 394 21.55 31.33 15.64
N GLU A 395 20.97 31.82 16.74
CA GLU A 395 20.80 33.26 17.03
C GLU A 395 22.15 34.00 17.02
N ALA A 396 23.18 33.41 17.62
CA ALA A 396 24.50 34.04 17.70
C ALA A 396 25.32 33.96 16.39
N ASN A 397 25.05 33.00 15.49
CA ASN A 397 25.99 32.67 14.41
C ASN A 397 25.40 32.71 12.99
N TRP A 398 24.12 33.00 12.81
CA TRP A 398 23.49 32.95 11.48
C TRP A 398 24.15 33.88 10.45
N GLU A 399 24.57 35.10 10.84
CA GLU A 399 25.27 36.03 9.94
C GLU A 399 26.61 35.47 9.47
N LYS A 400 27.39 34.91 10.41
CA LYS A 400 28.69 34.31 10.10
C LYS A 400 28.54 33.09 9.21
N ALA A 401 27.55 32.24 9.49
CA ALA A 401 27.19 31.12 8.64
C ALA A 401 26.79 31.57 7.21
N GLY A 402 26.05 32.67 7.10
CA GLY A 402 25.69 33.29 5.81
C GLY A 402 26.91 33.74 5.02
N LYS A 403 27.85 34.44 5.65
CA LYS A 403 29.12 34.88 5.04
C LYS A 403 29.94 33.69 4.53
N ILE A 404 30.08 32.63 5.35
CA ILE A 404 30.77 31.38 4.95
C ILE A 404 30.06 30.73 3.75
N GLY A 405 28.73 30.63 3.80
CA GLY A 405 27.94 30.02 2.74
C GLY A 405 28.04 30.78 1.41
N MET A 406 28.05 32.11 1.45
CA MET A 406 28.24 32.96 0.28
C MET A 406 29.64 32.81 -0.32
N ALA A 407 30.69 32.77 0.52
CA ALA A 407 32.05 32.52 0.06
C ALA A 407 32.17 31.14 -0.63
N ARG A 408 31.65 30.07 -0.01
CA ARG A 408 31.62 28.72 -0.61
C ARG A 408 30.88 28.72 -1.95
N LYS A 409 29.75 29.44 -2.06
CA LYS A 409 28.98 29.55 -3.31
C LYS A 409 29.76 30.27 -4.41
N THR A 410 30.45 31.36 -4.09
CA THR A 410 31.29 32.10 -5.05
C THR A 410 32.41 31.23 -5.59
N ILE A 411 33.12 30.50 -4.72
CA ILE A 411 34.18 29.56 -5.12
C ILE A 411 33.62 28.47 -6.05
N LYS A 412 32.48 27.87 -5.67
CA LYS A 412 31.84 26.82 -6.49
C LYS A 412 31.37 27.34 -7.85
N SER A 413 30.87 28.57 -7.91
CA SER A 413 30.47 29.24 -9.14
C SER A 413 31.66 29.48 -10.06
N GLN A 414 32.77 30.01 -9.53
CA GLN A 414 34.01 30.23 -10.27
C GLN A 414 34.58 28.92 -10.84
N ALA A 415 34.61 27.86 -10.03
CA ALA A 415 35.03 26.53 -10.49
C ALA A 415 34.13 25.99 -11.61
N SER A 416 32.81 26.13 -11.49
CA SER A 416 31.85 25.71 -12.52
C SER A 416 32.02 26.50 -13.84
N MET A 417 32.29 27.81 -13.74
CA MET A 417 32.56 28.66 -14.90
C MET A 417 33.87 28.26 -15.59
N ALA A 418 34.93 27.95 -14.84
CA ALA A 418 36.19 27.44 -15.39
C ALA A 418 35.99 26.12 -16.16
N VAL A 419 35.23 25.17 -15.60
CA VAL A 419 34.89 23.90 -16.26
C VAL A 419 34.08 24.13 -17.54
N LYS A 420 33.09 25.05 -17.51
CA LYS A 420 32.31 25.40 -18.71
C LYS A 420 33.17 26.04 -19.80
N GLU A 421 34.11 26.89 -19.41
CA GLU A 421 35.03 27.54 -20.34
C GLU A 421 35.98 26.53 -20.99
N GLU A 422 36.52 25.58 -20.20
CA GLU A 422 37.35 24.49 -20.71
C GLU A 422 36.57 23.62 -21.72
N LYS A 423 35.32 23.24 -21.39
CA LYS A 423 34.44 22.53 -22.33
C LYS A 423 34.19 23.33 -23.61
N ARG A 424 34.01 24.65 -23.51
CA ARG A 424 33.83 25.52 -24.68
C ARG A 424 35.11 25.59 -25.54
N LYS A 425 36.29 25.65 -24.92
CA LYS A 425 37.60 25.60 -25.62
C LYS A 425 37.78 24.26 -26.34
N LYS A 426 37.50 23.13 -25.69
CA LYS A 426 37.54 21.79 -26.30
C LYS A 426 36.60 21.67 -27.50
N ARG A 427 35.35 22.16 -27.39
CA ARG A 427 34.39 22.18 -28.52
C ARG A 427 34.87 23.04 -29.70
N LYS A 428 35.43 24.21 -29.44
CA LYS A 428 35.99 25.07 -30.50
C LYS A 428 37.21 24.42 -31.18
N ALA A 429 38.09 23.77 -30.41
CA ALA A 429 39.24 23.05 -30.94
C ALA A 429 38.80 21.86 -31.82
N ALA A 430 37.83 21.07 -31.38
CA ALA A 430 37.26 19.97 -32.16
C ALA A 430 36.64 20.46 -33.48
N LYS A 431 35.85 21.54 -33.44
CA LYS A 431 35.27 22.14 -34.66
C LYS A 431 36.34 22.68 -35.62
N LYS A 432 37.43 23.26 -35.09
CA LYS A 432 38.56 23.73 -35.92
C LYS A 432 39.31 22.55 -36.56
N GLN A 433 39.51 21.46 -35.83
CA GLN A 433 40.10 20.23 -36.37
C GLN A 433 39.23 19.60 -37.45
N GLU A 434 37.90 19.58 -37.26
CA GLU A 434 36.93 19.08 -38.24
C GLU A 434 36.95 19.93 -39.53
N ILE A 435 36.95 21.26 -39.41
CA ILE A 435 37.08 22.16 -40.58
C ILE A 435 38.43 21.93 -41.29
N ALA A 436 39.54 21.82 -40.55
CA ALA A 436 40.86 21.58 -41.13
C ALA A 436 41.01 20.19 -41.76
N LYS A 437 40.20 19.20 -41.34
CA LYS A 437 40.10 17.90 -41.99
C LYS A 437 39.31 18.02 -43.29
N ASN A 438 38.14 18.65 -43.26
CA ASN A 438 37.29 18.83 -44.43
C ASN A 438 38.00 19.62 -45.55
N LEU A 439 38.81 20.64 -45.21
CA LEU A 439 39.64 21.36 -46.18
C LEU A 439 40.70 20.47 -46.82
N ARG A 440 41.39 19.64 -46.04
CA ARG A 440 42.38 18.68 -46.57
C ARG A 440 41.74 17.66 -47.49
N ASP A 441 40.61 17.09 -47.06
CA ASP A 441 39.86 16.12 -47.86
C ASP A 441 39.35 16.76 -49.17
N ALA A 442 39.02 18.06 -49.17
CA ALA A 442 38.62 18.80 -50.37
C ALA A 442 39.80 19.08 -51.32
N GLU A 443 40.96 19.50 -50.79
CA GLU A 443 42.19 19.70 -51.58
C GLU A 443 42.67 18.39 -52.22
N GLU A 444 42.53 17.26 -51.52
CA GLU A 444 42.89 15.94 -52.02
C GLU A 444 41.97 15.51 -53.18
N ARG A 445 40.65 15.73 -53.04
CA ARG A 445 39.68 15.51 -54.13
C ARG A 445 39.94 16.40 -55.34
N GLU A 446 40.34 17.66 -55.13
CA GLU A 446 40.67 18.56 -56.23
C GLU A 446 41.93 18.11 -56.97
N LYS A 447 42.95 17.63 -56.25
CA LYS A 447 44.14 17.01 -56.85
C LYS A 447 43.78 15.75 -57.63
N GLU A 448 42.95 14.86 -57.07
CA GLU A 448 42.48 13.66 -57.76
C GLU A 448 41.72 14.01 -59.05
N ASN A 449 40.77 14.95 -58.99
CA ASN A 449 40.04 15.43 -60.16
C ASN A 449 40.96 16.05 -61.22
N THR A 450 41.98 16.80 -60.79
CA THR A 450 42.97 17.40 -61.71
C THR A 450 43.82 16.33 -62.39
N VAL A 451 44.22 15.29 -61.66
CA VAL A 451 44.94 14.14 -62.21
C VAL A 451 44.05 13.38 -63.20
N GLU A 452 42.79 13.11 -62.85
CA GLU A 452 41.84 12.42 -63.71
C GLU A 452 41.57 13.22 -65.01
N MET A 453 41.46 14.54 -64.91
CA MET A 453 41.27 15.42 -66.06
C MET A 453 42.51 15.42 -66.97
N LYS A 454 43.72 15.45 -66.41
CA LYS A 454 44.98 15.30 -67.17
C LYS A 454 45.08 13.94 -67.85
N VAL A 455 44.69 12.86 -67.17
CA VAL A 455 44.64 11.51 -67.78
C VAL A 455 43.63 11.48 -68.93
N LYS A 456 42.44 12.06 -68.78
CA LYS A 456 41.46 12.16 -69.87
C LYS A 456 41.97 12.95 -71.07
N ILE A 457 42.70 14.04 -70.85
CA ILE A 457 43.34 14.82 -71.92
C ILE A 457 44.39 13.97 -72.65
N ILE A 458 45.28 13.30 -71.92
CA ILE A 458 46.31 12.42 -72.50
C ILE A 458 45.67 11.28 -73.29
N VAL A 459 44.63 10.63 -72.75
CA VAL A 459 43.89 9.56 -73.46
C VAL A 459 43.27 10.09 -74.76
N LYS A 460 42.70 11.29 -74.74
CA LYS A 460 42.15 11.95 -75.94
C LYS A 460 43.23 12.23 -76.99
N GLU A 461 44.39 12.72 -76.57
CA GLU A 461 45.54 12.96 -77.46
C GLU A 461 46.09 11.66 -78.05
N THR A 462 46.13 10.56 -77.29
CA THR A 462 46.51 9.24 -77.81
C THR A 462 45.44 8.58 -78.69
N ALA A 463 44.16 8.91 -78.51
CA ALA A 463 43.09 8.42 -79.40
C ALA A 463 43.12 9.15 -80.76
N VAL A 464 43.39 10.46 -80.76
CA VAL A 464 43.58 11.23 -82.00
C VAL A 464 44.84 10.79 -82.77
N ALA A 465 45.85 10.26 -82.09
CA ALA A 465 47.02 9.67 -82.73
C ALA A 465 46.77 8.28 -83.35
N LYS A 466 45.68 7.59 -83.01
CA LYS A 466 45.33 6.27 -83.57
C LYS A 466 44.32 6.32 -84.73
N ASP A 467 43.52 7.37 -84.86
CA ASP A 467 42.58 7.54 -85.98
C ASP A 467 43.22 8.21 -87.23
N GLY A 468 44.55 8.39 -87.26
CA GLY A 468 45.28 9.01 -88.37
C GLY A 468 46.11 8.06 -89.25
N GLN A 469 46.08 6.75 -89.02
CA GLN A 469 46.83 5.77 -89.82
C GLN A 469 45.99 4.51 -90.12
N ASP A 470 44.98 4.67 -90.97
CA ASP A 470 44.52 3.60 -91.87
C ASP A 470 43.89 4.21 -93.14
N GLU A 471 44.75 4.65 -94.07
CA GLU A 471 44.43 4.75 -95.50
C GLU A 471 45.60 4.14 -96.28
N THR A 472 45.27 3.26 -97.25
CA THR A 472 46.14 2.47 -98.16
C THR A 472 46.83 1.23 -97.58
N ALA A 473 46.68 0.01 -98.10
CA ALA A 473 46.11 -0.49 -99.36
C ALA A 473 45.88 -2.02 -99.24
N MET A 474 44.68 -2.52 -99.59
CA MET A 474 44.35 -3.21 -100.85
C MET A 474 44.97 -4.62 -101.01
N PHE A 475 44.30 -5.66 -101.53
CA PHE A 475 42.92 -5.93 -101.96
C PHE A 475 42.86 -7.47 -102.14
N SER A 476 41.68 -8.05 -101.91
CA SER A 476 41.12 -9.23 -102.62
C SER A 476 41.97 -10.51 -102.79
N THR A 477 41.52 -11.56 -102.11
CA THR A 477 41.58 -13.01 -102.42
C THR A 477 41.27 -13.40 -103.88
N PRO A 478 41.46 -14.67 -104.31
CA PRO A 478 42.47 -15.67 -103.89
C PRO A 478 43.12 -16.45 -105.07
N ALA A 479 44.38 -16.84 -104.91
CA ALA A 479 44.99 -18.12 -105.30
C ALA A 479 46.35 -18.25 -104.60
#